data_AF-A0A813GST5-F1
#
_entry.id   AF-A0A813GST5-F1
#
_cell.length_a   1.000
_cell.length_b   1.000
_cell.length_c   1.000
_cell.angle_alpha   90.00
_cell.angle_beta   90.00
_cell.angle_gamma   90.00
#
_symmetry.space_group_name_H-M   'P 1'
#
loop_
_entity.id
_entity.type
_entity.pdbx_description
1 polymer ?
#
loop_
_entity_poly.entity_id
_entity_poly.type
_entity_poly.pdbx_seq_one_letter_code
_entity_poly.pdbx_strand_id
1 'polypeptide(L)'
;MGVGTNLFPMKLEQSPELAKLVTAELLAHIEAFPTVLRLLQTGLLEELSKMPKEQLPGIEGIECYRLLGPEIDTLKKSDNHPLHLTGEHFWVHLNYHLIHFLDFLPASQWEVKMGGEFFSLFHGVLTRAGKLMANIQFDSEKWAALPETPESKQGKAQVQMALTNFSGRKGHSLDYKLKLS
;
A
#
# COMPACT_ATOMS: atom_id res chain seq x y z
N MET A 1 -9.65 8.17 2.16
CA MET A 1 -8.56 8.76 1.35
C MET A 1 -9.13 9.42 0.11
N GLY A 2 -8.43 10.40 -0.48
CA GLY A 2 -8.85 11.03 -1.73
C GLY A 2 -8.87 10.04 -2.89
N VAL A 3 -9.98 9.99 -3.64
CA VAL A 3 -10.14 9.12 -4.81
C VAL A 3 -9.08 9.47 -5.87
N GLY A 4 -8.37 8.45 -6.37
CA GLY A 4 -7.41 8.58 -7.46
C GLY A 4 -6.05 9.19 -7.11
N THR A 5 -5.89 9.79 -5.93
CA THR A 5 -4.61 10.39 -5.49
C THR A 5 -3.94 9.66 -4.35
N ASN A 6 -4.61 8.73 -3.66
CA ASN A 6 -4.06 8.02 -2.50
C ASN A 6 -3.45 8.98 -1.47
N LEU A 7 -4.11 10.12 -1.27
CA LEU A 7 -3.71 11.12 -0.30
C LEU A 7 -4.62 11.07 0.92
N PHE A 8 -4.00 11.28 2.09
CA PHE A 8 -4.74 11.63 3.28
C PHE A 8 -5.05 13.14 3.22
N PRO A 9 -6.33 13.56 3.14
CA PRO A 9 -6.72 14.95 2.94
C PRO A 9 -6.65 15.72 4.27
N MET A 10 -5.47 15.74 4.87
CA MET A 10 -5.18 16.43 6.12
C MET A 10 -3.98 17.33 5.91
N LYS A 11 -4.03 18.55 6.44
CA LYS A 11 -2.88 19.44 6.46
C LYS A 11 -1.87 19.00 7.52
N LEU A 12 -0.59 19.27 7.29
CA LEU A 12 0.48 18.90 8.23
C LEU A 12 0.26 19.53 9.61
N GLU A 13 -0.26 20.76 9.67
CA GLU A 13 -0.50 21.48 10.92
C GLU A 13 -1.63 20.84 11.76
N GLN A 14 -2.42 19.93 11.18
CA GLN A 14 -3.48 19.20 11.88
C GLN A 14 -2.97 17.90 12.52
N SER A 15 -1.76 17.45 12.20
CA SER A 15 -1.16 16.22 12.77
C SER A 15 -1.12 16.22 14.30
N PRO A 16 -0.74 17.31 15.00
CA PRO A 16 -0.74 17.34 16.47
C PRO A 16 -2.13 17.15 17.10
N GLU A 17 -3.20 17.64 16.46
CA GLU A 17 -4.57 17.42 16.96
C GLU A 17 -5.03 16.00 16.70
N LEU A 18 -4.70 15.42 15.53
CA LEU A 18 -4.97 14.01 15.26
C LEU A 18 -4.31 13.09 16.29
N ALA A 19 -3.06 13.38 16.66
CA ALA A 19 -2.31 12.62 17.65
C ALA A 19 -2.96 12.60 19.05
N LYS A 20 -3.84 13.55 19.38
CA LYS A 20 -4.61 13.56 20.64
C LYS A 20 -5.83 12.64 20.60
N LEU A 21 -6.29 12.26 19.41
CA LEU A 21 -7.54 11.50 19.21
C LEU A 21 -7.30 10.00 19.03
N VAL A 22 -6.07 9.59 18.74
CA VAL A 22 -5.70 8.19 18.47
C VAL A 22 -4.49 7.77 19.30
N THR A 23 -4.30 6.47 19.44
CA THR A 23 -3.06 5.95 20.04
C THR A 23 -1.88 6.20 19.11
N ALA A 24 -0.66 6.20 19.66
CA ALA A 24 0.57 6.33 18.86
C ALA A 24 0.71 5.22 17.80
N GLU A 25 0.24 4.01 18.11
CA GLU A 25 0.20 2.88 17.19
C GLU A 25 -0.72 3.14 15.99
N LEU A 26 -1.97 3.57 16.25
CA LEU A 26 -2.90 3.92 15.18
C LEU A 26 -2.41 5.12 14.37
N LEU A 27 -1.77 6.09 15.02
CA LEU A 27 -1.17 7.23 14.34
C LEU A 27 -0.11 6.74 13.34
N ALA A 28 0.79 5.85 13.73
CA ALA A 28 1.82 5.31 12.82
C ALA A 28 1.21 4.68 11.56
N HIS A 29 0.10 3.95 11.69
CA HIS A 29 -0.61 3.41 10.52
C HIS A 29 -1.29 4.48 9.68
N ILE A 30 -1.94 5.47 10.29
CA ILE A 30 -2.58 6.59 9.56
C ILE A 30 -1.54 7.32 8.72
N GLU A 31 -0.37 7.58 9.29
CA GLU A 31 0.71 8.30 8.65
C GLU A 31 1.38 7.51 7.54
N ALA A 32 1.53 6.19 7.71
CA ALA A 32 2.11 5.31 6.71
C ALA A 32 1.18 5.00 5.53
N PHE A 33 -0.13 5.07 5.74
CA PHE A 33 -1.13 4.58 4.77
C PHE A 33 -0.96 5.15 3.35
N PRO A 34 -0.82 6.47 3.14
CA PRO A 34 -0.72 7.04 1.80
C PRO A 34 0.55 6.57 1.08
N THR A 35 1.66 6.50 1.81
CA THR A 35 2.96 6.07 1.29
C THR A 35 2.94 4.59 0.95
N VAL A 36 2.55 3.71 1.88
CA VAL A 36 2.62 2.26 1.66
C VAL A 36 1.68 1.84 0.53
N LEU A 37 0.49 2.43 0.41
CA LEU A 37 -0.38 2.17 -0.75
C LEU A 37 0.31 2.51 -2.07
N ARG A 38 1.01 3.64 -2.13
CA ARG A 38 1.76 4.03 -3.33
C ARG A 38 2.90 3.07 -3.62
N LEU A 39 3.69 2.72 -2.60
CA LEU A 39 4.80 1.77 -2.75
C LEU A 39 4.30 0.42 -3.28
N LEU A 40 3.18 -0.10 -2.76
CA LEU A 40 2.56 -1.33 -3.27
C LEU A 40 2.22 -1.23 -4.76
N GLN A 41 1.83 -0.06 -5.25
CA GLN A 41 1.48 0.17 -6.65
C GLN A 41 2.67 0.57 -7.54
N THR A 42 3.83 0.90 -6.96
CA THR A 42 5.00 1.36 -7.71
C THR A 42 6.21 0.43 -7.67
N GLY A 43 6.27 -0.54 -6.74
CA GLY A 43 7.34 -1.54 -6.73
C GLY A 43 7.32 -2.54 -5.57
N LEU A 44 6.86 -2.15 -4.38
CA LEU A 44 6.92 -3.00 -3.18
C LEU A 44 6.18 -4.32 -3.36
N LEU A 45 4.98 -4.31 -3.97
CA LEU A 45 4.23 -5.56 -4.19
C LEU A 45 4.95 -6.51 -5.17
N GLU A 46 5.63 -5.96 -6.17
CA GLU A 46 6.41 -6.76 -7.12
C GLU A 46 7.61 -7.41 -6.42
N GLU A 47 8.32 -6.66 -5.57
CA GLU A 47 9.42 -7.20 -4.76
C GLU A 47 8.94 -8.30 -3.80
N LEU A 48 7.86 -8.05 -3.05
CA LEU A 48 7.30 -9.03 -2.12
C LEU A 48 6.80 -10.29 -2.83
N SER A 49 6.19 -10.15 -4.01
CA SER A 49 5.68 -11.31 -4.75
C SER A 49 6.78 -12.21 -5.29
N LYS A 50 7.93 -11.64 -5.66
CA LYS A 50 9.11 -12.39 -6.12
C LYS A 50 9.96 -12.97 -4.99
N MET A 51 9.81 -12.46 -3.77
CA MET A 51 10.54 -12.95 -2.59
C MET A 51 10.20 -14.42 -2.30
N PRO A 52 11.17 -15.30 -1.97
CA PRO A 52 10.90 -16.69 -1.57
C PRO A 52 9.97 -16.79 -0.35
N LYS A 53 9.15 -17.85 -0.30
CA LYS A 53 8.18 -18.05 0.79
C LYS A 53 8.87 -18.11 2.16
N GLU A 54 10.08 -18.64 2.21
CA GLU A 54 10.86 -18.83 3.42
C GLU A 54 11.44 -17.50 3.93
N GLN A 55 11.67 -16.53 3.04
CA GLN A 55 12.20 -15.21 3.40
C GLN A 55 11.10 -14.24 3.83
N LEU A 56 9.89 -14.38 3.27
CA LEU A 56 8.77 -13.47 3.54
C LEU A 56 8.52 -13.27 5.05
N PRO A 57 8.39 -14.32 5.90
CA PRO A 57 8.16 -14.14 7.34
C PRO A 57 9.29 -13.41 8.07
N GLY A 58 10.51 -13.39 7.51
CA GLY A 58 11.70 -12.75 8.07
C GLY A 58 11.78 -11.23 7.84
N ILE A 59 10.76 -10.61 7.25
CA ILE A 59 10.69 -9.15 7.16
C ILE A 59 10.48 -8.55 8.55
N GLU A 60 11.50 -7.86 9.03
CA GLU A 60 11.55 -7.17 10.33
C GLU A 60 10.99 -5.74 10.27
N GLY A 61 10.62 -5.26 9.08
CA GLY A 61 9.98 -3.97 8.91
C GLY A 61 10.30 -3.28 7.59
N ILE A 62 9.84 -2.04 7.49
CA ILE A 62 10.09 -1.16 6.35
C ILE A 62 10.49 0.24 6.85
N GLU A 63 11.44 0.85 6.14
CA GLU A 63 11.75 2.27 6.23
C GLU A 63 11.28 2.95 4.94
N CYS A 64 10.58 4.08 5.06
CA CYS A 64 10.10 4.86 3.91
C CYS A 64 9.85 6.31 4.32
N TYR A 65 9.20 7.10 3.47
CA TYR A 65 8.95 8.52 3.71
C TYR A 65 7.46 8.82 3.70
N ARG A 66 7.01 9.56 4.72
CA ARG A 66 5.62 9.94 4.89
C ARG A 66 5.12 10.83 3.76
N LEU A 67 3.86 10.61 3.39
CA LEU A 67 3.07 11.52 2.57
C LEU A 67 1.84 11.97 3.35
N LEU A 68 2.00 13.06 4.10
CA LEU A 68 0.89 13.81 4.70
C LEU A 68 0.85 15.21 4.10
N GLY A 69 -0.35 15.69 3.81
CA GLY A 69 -0.50 16.86 2.97
C GLY A 69 -0.10 16.52 1.51
N PRO A 70 -0.80 17.11 0.55
CA PRO A 70 -0.68 18.53 0.40
C PRO A 70 -2.06 19.16 0.26
N GLU A 71 -2.15 20.45 0.55
CA GLU A 71 -3.22 21.25 -0.06
C GLU A 71 -3.26 20.87 -1.55
N ILE A 72 -4.39 20.32 -1.99
CA ILE A 72 -4.56 19.62 -3.28
C ILE A 72 -3.99 20.47 -4.44
N ASP A 73 -4.00 21.79 -4.27
CA ASP A 73 -3.59 22.80 -5.24
C ASP A 73 -2.13 23.28 -5.15
N THR A 74 -1.31 22.83 -4.19
CA THR A 74 0.09 23.29 -4.05
C THR A 74 1.10 22.24 -4.51
N LEU A 75 2.09 22.68 -5.30
CA LEU A 75 3.20 21.86 -5.79
C LEU A 75 4.35 21.80 -4.74
N LYS A 76 5.07 20.67 -4.67
CA LYS A 76 6.29 20.46 -3.86
C LYS A 76 6.19 20.78 -2.34
N LYS A 77 5.21 20.22 -1.62
CA LYS A 77 5.04 20.44 -0.16
C LYS A 77 5.06 19.16 0.70
N SER A 78 5.57 18.03 0.20
CA SER A 78 5.78 16.85 1.05
C SER A 78 6.87 17.12 2.10
N ASP A 79 6.65 16.74 3.35
CA ASP A 79 7.66 16.84 4.40
C ASP A 79 8.71 15.71 4.31
N ASN A 80 8.35 14.58 3.66
CA ASN A 80 9.15 13.35 3.63
C ASN A 80 9.65 12.98 5.03
N HIS A 81 8.78 13.10 6.04
CA HIS A 81 9.17 12.65 7.37
C HIS A 81 9.54 11.16 7.32
N PRO A 82 10.70 10.72 7.82
CA PRO A 82 11.06 9.30 7.84
C PRO A 82 10.04 8.49 8.62
N LEU A 83 9.58 7.40 8.03
CA LEU A 83 8.69 6.43 8.67
C LEU A 83 9.41 5.12 8.86
N HIS A 84 9.11 4.49 9.99
CA HIS A 84 9.54 3.14 10.28
C HIS A 84 8.36 2.32 10.81
N LEU A 85 8.02 1.25 10.10
CA LEU A 85 7.14 0.21 10.63
C LEU A 85 8.01 -0.98 11.01
N THR A 86 7.82 -1.47 12.24
CA THR A 86 8.36 -2.77 12.68
C THR A 86 7.73 -3.90 11.87
N GLY A 87 8.26 -5.12 11.95
CA GLY A 87 7.72 -6.26 11.23
C GLY A 87 6.25 -6.52 11.59
N GLU A 88 5.91 -6.46 12.87
CA GLU A 88 4.54 -6.58 13.34
C GLU A 88 3.63 -5.49 12.76
N HIS A 89 4.00 -4.22 12.89
CA HIS A 89 3.22 -3.12 12.33
C HIS A 89 3.14 -3.20 10.80
N PHE A 90 4.19 -3.62 10.12
CA PHE A 90 4.20 -3.77 8.67
C PHE A 90 3.15 -4.78 8.22
N TRP A 91 3.11 -5.98 8.82
CA TRP A 91 2.13 -7.00 8.47
C TRP A 91 0.69 -6.58 8.81
N VAL A 92 0.47 -5.96 9.97
CA VAL A 92 -0.83 -5.37 10.33
C VAL A 92 -1.25 -4.32 9.28
N HIS A 93 -0.32 -3.44 8.87
CA HIS A 93 -0.59 -2.37 7.92
C HIS A 93 -0.94 -2.88 6.53
N LEU A 94 -0.27 -3.95 6.06
CA LEU A 94 -0.65 -4.60 4.81
C LEU A 94 -2.07 -5.19 4.87
N ASN A 95 -2.50 -5.72 6.01
CA ASN A 95 -3.88 -6.17 6.18
C ASN A 95 -4.88 -5.00 6.16
N TYR A 96 -4.54 -3.82 6.68
CA TYR A 96 -5.39 -2.63 6.50
C TYR A 96 -5.54 -2.23 5.04
N HIS A 97 -4.49 -2.34 4.23
CA HIS A 97 -4.62 -2.12 2.79
C HIS A 97 -5.50 -3.18 2.13
N LEU A 98 -5.34 -4.45 2.51
CA LEU A 98 -6.17 -5.53 1.97
C LEU A 98 -7.66 -5.27 2.25
N ILE A 99 -8.01 -4.85 3.47
CA ILE A 99 -9.38 -4.43 3.84
C ILE A 99 -9.82 -3.22 3.01
N HIS A 100 -8.95 -2.20 2.90
CA HIS A 100 -9.25 -0.99 2.15
C HIS A 100 -9.56 -1.23 0.67
N PHE A 101 -8.90 -2.21 0.04
CA PHE A 101 -9.23 -2.60 -1.33
C PHE A 101 -10.64 -3.19 -1.45
N LEU A 102 -11.14 -3.83 -0.40
CA LEU A 102 -12.47 -4.43 -0.36
C LEU A 102 -13.57 -3.43 -0.03
N ASP A 103 -13.29 -2.36 0.72
CA ASP A 103 -14.28 -1.33 1.11
C ASP A 103 -15.04 -0.74 -0.09
N PHE A 104 -14.38 -0.66 -1.25
CA PHE A 104 -14.92 -0.06 -2.47
C PHE A 104 -15.31 -1.07 -3.53
N LEU A 105 -15.29 -2.37 -3.21
CA LEU A 105 -15.61 -3.44 -4.14
C LEU A 105 -17.10 -3.81 -4.03
N PRO A 106 -17.94 -3.52 -5.05
CA PRO A 106 -19.32 -3.98 -5.03
C PRO A 106 -19.37 -5.51 -5.05
N ALA A 107 -20.24 -6.10 -4.24
CA ALA A 107 -20.43 -7.56 -4.22
C ALA A 107 -20.76 -8.14 -5.62
N SER A 108 -21.47 -7.38 -6.45
CA SER A 108 -21.80 -7.76 -7.82
C SER A 108 -20.60 -7.81 -8.78
N GLN A 109 -19.47 -7.19 -8.40
CA GLN A 109 -18.24 -7.18 -9.18
C GLN A 109 -17.14 -8.06 -8.56
N TRP A 110 -17.47 -8.84 -7.53
CA TRP A 110 -16.51 -9.64 -6.77
C TRP A 110 -15.66 -10.53 -7.68
N GLU A 111 -16.28 -11.35 -8.53
CA GLU A 111 -15.55 -12.25 -9.43
C GLU A 111 -14.71 -11.50 -10.48
N VAL A 112 -15.22 -10.39 -11.00
CA VAL A 112 -14.56 -9.64 -12.09
C VAL A 112 -13.39 -8.79 -11.60
N LYS A 113 -13.47 -8.24 -10.39
CA LYS A 113 -12.49 -7.28 -9.85
C LYS A 113 -11.51 -7.90 -8.86
N MET A 114 -11.90 -8.94 -8.11
CA MET A 114 -10.97 -9.68 -7.23
C MET A 114 -10.00 -10.54 -8.03
N GLY A 115 -10.41 -10.96 -9.23
CA GLY A 115 -9.53 -11.52 -10.23
C GLY A 115 -8.53 -10.54 -10.83
N GLY A 116 -8.60 -9.26 -10.43
CA GLY A 116 -7.60 -8.27 -10.77
C GLY A 116 -6.26 -8.67 -10.16
N GLU A 117 -5.22 -8.58 -10.98
CA GLU A 117 -3.89 -9.07 -10.66
C GLU A 117 -3.28 -8.45 -9.39
N PHE A 118 -3.64 -7.20 -9.08
CA PHE A 118 -3.16 -6.54 -7.87
C PHE A 118 -3.67 -7.26 -6.60
N PHE A 119 -4.99 -7.52 -6.52
CA PHE A 119 -5.57 -8.10 -5.32
C PHE A 119 -5.11 -9.55 -5.13
N SER A 120 -5.13 -10.36 -6.21
CA SER A 120 -4.70 -11.75 -6.14
C SER A 120 -3.23 -11.89 -5.73
N LEU A 121 -2.36 -11.05 -6.29
CA LEU A 121 -0.94 -11.02 -5.94
C LEU A 121 -0.74 -10.59 -4.48
N PHE A 122 -1.44 -9.56 -4.03
CA PHE A 122 -1.31 -9.03 -2.67
C PHE A 122 -1.83 -9.99 -1.60
N HIS A 123 -3.00 -10.58 -1.84
CA HIS A 123 -3.53 -11.66 -1.00
C HIS A 123 -2.59 -12.87 -0.97
N GLY A 124 -2.03 -13.24 -2.13
CA GLY A 124 -1.07 -14.33 -2.27
C GLY A 124 0.21 -14.11 -1.45
N VAL A 125 0.75 -12.87 -1.41
CA VAL A 125 1.90 -12.51 -0.57
C VAL A 125 1.59 -12.74 0.91
N LEU A 126 0.47 -12.21 1.41
CA LEU A 126 0.09 -12.35 2.82
C LEU A 126 -0.17 -13.81 3.21
N THR A 127 -0.78 -14.58 2.31
CA THR A 127 -1.03 -16.01 2.48
C THR A 127 0.28 -16.79 2.54
N ARG A 128 1.19 -16.57 1.58
CA ARG A 128 2.51 -17.23 1.54
C ARG A 128 3.36 -16.91 2.77
N ALA A 129 3.30 -15.67 3.25
CA ALA A 129 3.99 -15.23 4.46
C ALA A 129 3.40 -15.81 5.76
N GLY A 130 2.18 -16.39 5.72
CA GLY A 130 1.44 -16.77 6.94
C GLY A 130 1.04 -15.55 7.79
N LYS A 131 0.81 -14.41 7.13
CA LYS A 131 0.51 -13.10 7.75
C LYS A 131 -0.84 -12.52 7.31
N LEU A 132 -1.70 -13.33 6.70
CA LEU A 132 -3.08 -12.98 6.44
C LEU A 132 -3.87 -12.98 7.76
N MET A 133 -4.30 -11.80 8.19
CA MET A 133 -5.05 -11.58 9.43
C MET A 133 -6.53 -11.28 9.15
N ALA A 134 -6.82 -10.64 8.02
CA ALA A 134 -8.18 -10.41 7.57
C ALA A 134 -8.84 -11.72 7.14
N ASN A 135 -10.03 -12.02 7.67
CA ASN A 135 -10.78 -13.23 7.31
C ASN A 135 -11.43 -13.08 5.93
N ILE A 136 -10.66 -13.33 4.89
CA ILE A 136 -11.10 -13.23 3.49
C ILE A 136 -11.07 -14.63 2.88
N GLN A 137 -12.23 -15.13 2.47
CA GLN A 137 -12.34 -16.40 1.75
C GLN A 137 -12.13 -16.15 0.25
N PHE A 138 -10.89 -16.26 -0.20
CA PHE A 138 -10.50 -16.05 -1.59
C PHE A 138 -9.38 -17.00 -2.00
N ASP A 139 -9.57 -17.72 -3.10
CA ASP A 139 -8.53 -18.58 -3.69
C ASP A 139 -7.66 -17.75 -4.63
N SER A 140 -6.59 -17.15 -4.09
CA SER A 140 -5.66 -16.35 -4.90
C SER A 140 -4.86 -17.15 -5.92
N GLU A 141 -4.67 -18.46 -5.72
CA GLU A 141 -3.87 -19.29 -6.62
C GLU A 141 -4.55 -19.45 -7.98
N LYS A 142 -5.88 -19.65 -7.96
CA LYS A 142 -6.71 -19.70 -9.18
C LYS A 142 -6.53 -18.48 -10.07
N TRP A 143 -6.35 -17.30 -9.47
CA TRP A 143 -6.25 -16.04 -10.20
C TRP A 143 -4.81 -15.66 -10.55
N ALA A 144 -3.84 -16.00 -9.70
CA ALA A 144 -2.42 -15.79 -9.98
C ALA A 144 -1.92 -16.64 -11.16
N ALA A 145 -2.59 -17.76 -11.45
CA ALA A 145 -2.29 -18.62 -12.59
C ALA A 145 -2.75 -18.06 -13.95
N LEU A 146 -3.59 -17.00 -13.96
CA LEU A 146 -4.05 -16.40 -15.20
C LEU A 146 -2.92 -15.55 -15.82
N PRO A 147 -2.64 -15.69 -17.12
CA PRO A 147 -1.63 -14.87 -17.78
C PRO A 147 -2.06 -13.41 -17.81
N GLU A 148 -1.12 -12.51 -17.53
CA GLU A 148 -1.31 -11.07 -17.74
C GLU A 148 -1.67 -10.79 -19.21
N THR A 149 -2.79 -10.09 -19.43
CA THR A 149 -3.14 -9.58 -20.76
C THR A 149 -2.35 -8.30 -21.08
N PRO A 150 -2.12 -7.96 -22.35
CA PRO A 150 -1.49 -6.69 -22.73
C PRO A 150 -2.19 -5.46 -22.13
N GLU A 151 -3.53 -5.48 -22.05
CA GLU A 151 -4.34 -4.40 -21.47
C GLU A 151 -4.07 -4.26 -19.96
N SER A 152 -3.97 -5.38 -19.24
CA SER A 152 -3.67 -5.37 -17.80
C SER A 152 -2.27 -4.80 -17.51
N LYS A 153 -1.26 -5.19 -18.30
CA LYS A 153 0.11 -4.66 -18.22
C LYS A 153 0.15 -3.16 -18.49
N GLN A 154 -0.55 -2.72 -19.54
CA GLN A 154 -0.60 -1.31 -19.91
C GLN A 154 -1.31 -0.49 -18.82
N GLY A 155 -2.42 -0.98 -18.26
CA GLY A 155 -3.13 -0.33 -17.16
C GLY A 155 -2.26 -0.16 -15.93
N LYS A 156 -1.53 -1.21 -15.53
CA LYS A 156 -0.56 -1.15 -14.43
C LYS A 156 0.54 -0.10 -14.67
N ALA A 157 1.15 -0.12 -15.85
CA ALA A 157 2.20 0.83 -16.20
C ALA A 157 1.70 2.28 -16.17
N GLN A 158 0.47 2.53 -16.63
CA GLN A 158 -0.16 3.85 -16.54
C GLN A 158 -0.39 4.30 -15.10
N VAL A 159 -0.88 3.41 -14.23
CA VAL A 159 -1.08 3.71 -12.80
C VAL A 159 0.26 4.01 -12.12
N GLN A 160 1.28 3.18 -12.34
CA GLN A 160 2.62 3.38 -11.80
C GLN A 160 3.20 4.73 -12.27
N MET A 161 3.14 5.03 -13.56
CA MET A 161 3.61 6.30 -14.12
C MET A 161 2.85 7.50 -13.52
N ALA A 162 1.53 7.41 -13.38
CA ALA A 162 0.72 8.48 -12.80
C ALA A 162 1.08 8.75 -11.34
N LEU A 163 1.27 7.70 -10.53
CA LEU A 163 1.65 7.81 -9.13
C LEU A 163 3.07 8.36 -8.96
N THR A 164 4.03 7.87 -9.75
CA THR A 164 5.41 8.39 -9.74
C THR A 164 5.45 9.87 -10.11
N ASN A 165 4.75 10.27 -11.18
CA ASN A 165 4.64 11.67 -11.58
C ASN A 165 3.98 12.52 -10.50
N PHE A 166 2.91 12.02 -9.86
CA PHE A 166 2.27 12.72 -8.77
C PHE A 166 3.21 12.89 -7.58
N SER A 167 3.88 11.82 -7.13
CA SER A 167 4.86 11.88 -6.05
C SER A 167 5.94 12.91 -6.35
N GLY A 168 6.52 12.87 -7.56
CA GLY A 168 7.51 13.86 -8.01
C GLY A 168 7.00 15.30 -7.99
N ARG A 169 5.77 15.55 -8.45
CA ARG A 169 5.14 16.90 -8.39
C ARG A 169 4.92 17.39 -6.96
N LYS A 170 4.66 16.49 -6.02
CA LYS A 170 4.48 16.82 -4.61
C LYS A 170 5.79 16.82 -3.83
N GLY A 171 6.90 16.39 -4.44
CA GLY A 171 8.21 16.28 -3.80
C GLY A 171 8.32 15.09 -2.84
N HIS A 172 7.45 14.08 -2.99
CA HIS A 172 7.44 12.89 -2.15
C HIS A 172 8.41 11.82 -2.68
N SER A 173 9.26 11.28 -1.80
CA SER A 173 10.15 10.16 -2.11
C SER A 173 9.38 8.84 -2.10
N LEU A 174 9.64 8.02 -3.10
CA LEU A 174 9.15 6.64 -3.17
C LEU A 174 10.25 5.64 -2.77
N ASP A 175 11.35 6.12 -2.19
CA ASP A 175 12.41 5.26 -1.69
C ASP A 175 11.91 4.51 -0.45
N TYR A 176 12.27 3.23 -0.38
CA TYR A 176 12.02 2.41 0.79
C TYR A 176 13.12 1.37 0.96
N LYS A 177 13.19 0.80 2.16
CA LYS A 177 14.09 -0.29 2.50
C LYS A 177 13.36 -1.32 3.36
N LEU A 178 13.31 -2.56 2.89
CA LEU A 178 12.91 -3.70 3.72
C LEU A 178 14.05 -4.11 4.63
N LYS A 179 13.74 -4.38 5.90
CA LYS A 179 14.66 -5.00 6.86
C LYS A 179 14.37 -6.49 6.91
N LEU A 180 15.39 -7.32 6.74
CA LEU A 180 15.31 -8.77 6.78
C LEU A 180 16.20 -9.29 7.92
N SER A 181 15.74 -10.35 8.58
CA SER A 181 16.49 -11.12 9.59
C SER A 181 17.60 -11.97 8.97
#